data_AF-A0AAP0JJA9-F1
#
_entry.id   AF-A0AAP0JJA9-F1
#
_cell.length_a   1.000
_cell.length_b   1.000
_cell.length_c   1.000
_cell.angle_alpha   90.00
_cell.angle_beta   90.00
_cell.angle_gamma   90.00
#
_symmetry.space_group_name_H-M   'P 1'
#
loop_
_entity.id
_entity.type
_entity.pdbx_description
1 polymer ?
#
loop_
_entity_poly.entity_id
_entity_poly.type
_entity_poly.pdbx_seq_one_letter_code
_entity_poly.pdbx_strand_id
1 'polypeptide(L)'
;MATGQVQLEHLGVLGIFKEAYKIVFSSWKNKLLPIFFTLIIPFCIAFTAEQYIASHLLQKIVSYHTDLYDAWTYDSHYDELKQKIVIEWIIYVALNTMFFLAGVVIFCLFSVAAIAYTVGCIYISIDTTFKQVMRFVVSRAWTRVVITFLWYFVILAIFNMVGVGSLIIGLLIITTNYQLYFVGITVEAILIILYVSGIVYISMIWHTASSIAVLENKYYGLNALERSRTLMKGKPESHLTFLIRRNNLWSNSNFAALEGSPLSIIKRPPNEA
;
A
#
# COMPACT_ATOMS: atom_id res chain seq x y z
N MET A 1 22.89 17.99 17.96
CA MET A 1 23.05 16.64 17.36
C MET A 1 22.37 15.51 18.16
N ALA A 2 22.00 15.67 19.43
CA ALA A 2 21.29 14.64 20.22
C ALA A 2 19.80 14.94 20.52
N THR A 3 19.30 16.14 20.21
CA THR A 3 17.97 16.59 20.63
C THR A 3 16.82 16.16 19.71
N GLY A 4 17.09 15.93 18.41
CA GLY A 4 16.04 15.58 17.43
C GLY A 4 15.63 14.10 17.44
N GLN A 5 16.56 13.17 17.65
CA GLN A 5 16.24 11.73 17.72
C GLN A 5 15.48 11.37 19.01
N VAL A 6 15.79 12.03 20.13
CA VAL A 6 15.14 11.79 21.44
C VAL A 6 13.68 12.28 21.48
N GLN A 7 13.33 13.30 20.69
CA GLN A 7 11.95 13.78 20.62
C GLN A 7 11.01 12.82 19.86
N LEU A 8 11.50 12.15 18.81
CA LEU A 8 10.68 11.24 18.00
C LEU A 8 10.27 9.97 18.75
N GLU A 9 11.08 9.53 19.73
CA GLU A 9 10.80 8.35 20.55
C GLU A 9 9.63 8.56 21.53
N HIS A 10 9.28 9.82 21.83
CA HIS A 10 8.29 10.19 22.85
C HIS A 10 7.03 10.87 22.28
N LEU A 11 6.89 10.90 20.95
CA LEU A 11 5.78 11.52 20.24
C LEU A 11 4.63 10.51 20.04
N GLY A 12 3.44 10.82 20.59
CA GLY A 12 2.22 10.09 20.24
C GLY A 12 1.83 10.24 18.76
N VAL A 13 0.93 9.40 18.25
CA VAL A 13 0.55 9.33 16.81
C VAL A 13 0.30 10.71 16.18
N LEU A 14 -0.43 11.59 16.86
CA LEU A 14 -0.73 12.96 16.41
C LEU A 14 0.51 13.87 16.37
N GLY A 15 1.46 13.66 17.28
CA GLY A 15 2.75 14.36 17.25
C GLY A 15 3.57 13.96 16.03
N ILE A 16 3.59 12.66 15.70
CA ILE A 16 4.28 12.14 14.50
C ILE A 16 3.69 12.78 13.24
N PHE A 17 2.35 12.85 13.13
CA PHE A 17 1.69 13.53 12.02
C PHE A 17 2.03 15.02 11.96
N LYS A 18 2.03 15.72 13.10
CA LYS A 18 2.33 17.16 13.15
C LYS A 18 3.76 17.48 12.72
N GLU A 19 4.75 16.71 13.20
CA GLU A 19 6.14 16.92 12.79
C GLU A 19 6.40 16.47 11.36
N ALA A 20 5.79 15.37 10.90
CA ALA A 20 5.84 14.97 9.50
C ALA A 20 5.29 16.08 8.59
N TYR A 21 4.15 16.68 8.94
CA TYR A 21 3.54 17.76 8.18
C TYR A 21 4.43 19.00 8.14
N LYS A 22 5.02 19.39 9.28
CA LYS A 22 5.91 20.55 9.37
C LYS A 22 7.16 20.39 8.50
N ILE A 23 7.78 19.22 8.51
CA ILE A 23 8.98 18.91 7.70
C ILE A 23 8.64 18.93 6.20
N VAL A 24 7.52 18.30 5.82
CA VAL A 24 7.04 18.27 4.44
C VAL A 24 6.74 19.69 3.95
N PHE A 25 5.99 20.48 4.72
CA PHE A 25 5.59 21.83 4.31
C PHE A 25 6.78 22.80 4.26
N SER A 26 7.72 22.68 5.19
CA SER A 26 8.94 23.50 5.22
C SER A 26 9.89 23.21 4.06
N SER A 27 9.90 21.97 3.57
CA SER A 27 10.79 21.54 2.46
C SER A 27 10.06 21.43 1.11
N TRP A 28 8.75 21.71 1.09
CA TRP A 28 7.86 21.51 -0.05
C TRP A 28 8.34 22.24 -1.29
N LYS A 29 8.58 23.55 -1.18
CA LYS A 29 8.83 24.43 -2.32
C LYS A 29 10.17 24.17 -3.03
N ASN A 30 11.22 23.83 -2.29
CA ASN A 30 12.59 23.80 -2.83
C ASN A 30 13.08 22.40 -3.19
N LYS A 31 12.59 21.34 -2.51
CA LYS A 31 13.10 19.97 -2.67
C LYS A 31 12.04 18.98 -3.15
N LEU A 32 10.79 19.11 -2.68
CA LEU A 32 9.72 18.15 -3.02
C LEU A 32 8.93 18.54 -4.27
N LEU A 33 8.75 19.84 -4.53
CA LEU A 33 8.03 20.33 -5.70
C LEU A 33 8.65 19.83 -7.02
N PRO A 34 9.98 19.89 -7.24
CA PRO A 34 10.57 19.36 -8.47
C PRO A 34 10.35 17.86 -8.64
N ILE A 35 10.47 17.08 -7.55
CA ILE A 35 10.21 15.63 -7.55
C ILE A 35 8.74 15.36 -7.92
N PHE A 36 7.80 16.13 -7.37
CA PHE A 36 6.38 16.02 -7.68
C PHE A 36 6.09 16.30 -9.16
N PHE A 37 6.64 17.38 -9.71
CA PHE A 37 6.48 17.73 -11.12
C PHE A 37 7.18 16.76 -12.08
N THR A 38 8.31 16.16 -11.70
CA THR A 38 9.08 15.25 -12.59
C THR A 38 8.61 13.80 -12.52
N LEU A 39 8.05 13.33 -11.40
CA LEU A 39 7.65 11.93 -11.23
C LEU A 39 6.14 11.75 -11.14
N ILE A 40 5.44 12.57 -10.34
CA ILE A 40 4.03 12.34 -10.05
C ILE A 40 3.15 12.84 -11.20
N ILE A 41 3.43 14.03 -11.74
CA ILE A 41 2.64 14.56 -12.86
C ILE A 41 2.74 13.70 -14.13
N PRO A 42 3.93 13.28 -14.60
CA PRO A 42 4.02 12.41 -15.77
C PRO A 42 3.33 11.07 -15.56
N PHE A 43 3.39 10.53 -14.33
CA PHE A 43 2.66 9.33 -13.97
C PHE A 43 1.14 9.53 -14.04
N CYS A 44 0.60 10.62 -13.51
CA CYS A 44 -0.83 10.92 -13.59
C CYS A 44 -1.30 11.09 -15.04
N ILE A 45 -0.50 11.76 -15.88
CA ILE A 45 -0.80 11.92 -17.31
C ILE A 45 -0.78 10.57 -18.01
N ALA A 46 0.26 9.76 -17.78
CA ALA A 46 0.38 8.43 -18.35
C ALA A 46 -0.79 7.53 -17.92
N PHE A 47 -1.15 7.57 -16.63
CA PHE A 47 -2.26 6.79 -16.08
C PHE A 47 -3.59 7.20 -16.70
N THR A 48 -3.83 8.51 -16.84
CA THR A 48 -5.05 9.01 -17.49
C THR A 48 -5.09 8.62 -18.97
N ALA A 49 -3.94 8.69 -19.67
CA ALA A 49 -3.83 8.27 -21.05
C ALA A 49 -4.10 6.76 -21.22
N GLU A 50 -3.60 5.92 -20.33
CA GLU A 50 -3.91 4.50 -20.34
C GLU A 50 -5.40 4.24 -20.10
N GLN A 51 -6.03 4.88 -19.11
CA GLN A 51 -7.47 4.73 -18.87
C GLN A 51 -8.29 5.16 -20.10
N TYR A 52 -7.87 6.22 -20.79
CA TYR A 52 -8.50 6.65 -22.03
C TYR A 52 -8.37 5.60 -23.14
N ILE A 53 -7.16 5.08 -23.39
CA ILE A 53 -6.92 4.03 -24.39
C ILE A 53 -7.71 2.76 -24.05
N ALA A 54 -7.70 2.34 -22.79
CA ALA A 54 -8.44 1.20 -22.28
C ALA A 54 -9.95 1.35 -22.52
N SER A 55 -10.51 2.54 -22.24
CA SER A 55 -11.93 2.82 -22.49
C SER A 55 -12.29 2.75 -23.98
N HIS A 56 -11.40 3.23 -24.85
CA HIS A 56 -11.62 3.19 -26.30
C HIS A 56 -11.56 1.78 -26.86
N LEU A 57 -10.63 0.94 -26.38
CA LEU A 57 -10.56 -0.48 -26.74
C LEU A 57 -11.80 -1.25 -26.28
N LEU A 58 -12.30 -0.97 -25.06
CA LEU A 58 -13.55 -1.55 -24.58
C LEU A 58 -14.75 -1.19 -25.46
N GLN A 59 -14.84 0.06 -25.91
CA GLN A 59 -15.91 0.47 -26.84
C GLN A 59 -15.84 -0.30 -28.16
N LYS A 60 -14.64 -0.54 -28.71
CA LYS A 60 -14.47 -1.39 -29.90
C LYS A 60 -14.90 -2.83 -29.66
N ILE A 61 -14.51 -3.41 -28.53
CA ILE A 61 -14.92 -4.77 -28.14
C ILE A 61 -16.45 -4.86 -28.06
N VAL A 62 -17.11 -3.88 -27.45
CA VAL A 62 -18.58 -3.82 -27.36
C VAL A 62 -19.23 -3.68 -28.73
N SER A 63 -18.66 -2.84 -29.62
CA SER A 63 -19.12 -2.72 -31.01
C SER A 63 -19.04 -4.06 -31.72
N TYR A 64 -17.89 -4.74 -31.67
CA TYR A 64 -17.73 -6.05 -32.32
C TYR A 64 -18.65 -7.12 -31.75
N HIS A 65 -18.94 -7.09 -30.44
CA HIS A 65 -19.94 -7.97 -29.84
C HIS A 65 -21.36 -7.70 -30.34
N THR A 66 -21.69 -6.44 -30.64
CA THR A 66 -22.99 -6.04 -31.17
C THR A 66 -23.13 -6.53 -32.62
N ASP A 67 -22.10 -6.31 -33.44
CA ASP A 67 -22.04 -6.80 -34.82
C ASP A 67 -22.07 -8.35 -34.88
N LEU A 68 -21.45 -9.02 -33.91
CA LEU A 68 -21.48 -10.48 -33.79
C LEU A 68 -22.87 -11.01 -33.42
N TYR A 69 -23.64 -10.27 -32.61
CA TYR A 69 -25.01 -10.65 -32.24
C TYR A 69 -25.97 -10.58 -33.45
N ASP A 70 -25.76 -9.62 -34.34
CA ASP A 70 -26.56 -9.43 -35.54
C ASP A 70 -26.13 -10.34 -36.72
N ALA A 71 -24.93 -10.94 -36.66
CA ALA A 71 -24.39 -11.83 -37.68
C ALA A 71 -24.92 -13.27 -37.58
N TRP A 72 -25.27 -13.88 -38.72
CA TRP A 72 -25.69 -15.30 -38.76
C TRP A 72 -24.54 -16.25 -38.44
N THR A 73 -24.79 -17.24 -37.58
CA THR A 73 -23.79 -18.16 -36.99
C THR A 73 -23.08 -19.08 -37.98
N TYR A 74 -23.50 -19.12 -39.26
CA TYR A 74 -22.97 -20.01 -40.30
C TYR A 74 -22.17 -19.28 -41.40
N ASP A 75 -21.92 -17.98 -41.22
CA ASP A 75 -21.15 -17.18 -42.17
C ASP A 75 -19.67 -17.11 -41.77
N SER A 76 -18.78 -17.13 -42.77
CA SER A 76 -17.35 -16.79 -42.65
C SER A 76 -17.10 -15.49 -41.88
N HIS A 77 -18.03 -14.53 -41.95
CA HIS A 77 -17.98 -13.27 -41.23
C HIS A 77 -18.04 -13.43 -39.70
N TYR A 78 -18.76 -14.45 -39.21
CA TYR A 78 -18.91 -14.74 -37.78
C TYR A 78 -17.60 -15.20 -37.13
N ASP A 79 -16.83 -16.05 -37.81
CA ASP A 79 -15.52 -16.49 -37.33
C ASP A 79 -14.48 -15.36 -37.37
N GLU A 80 -14.54 -14.48 -38.36
CA GLU A 80 -13.67 -13.29 -38.45
C GLU A 80 -13.94 -12.31 -37.28
N LEU A 81 -15.22 -12.04 -36.98
CA LEU A 81 -15.63 -11.19 -35.86
C LEU A 81 -15.19 -11.77 -34.51
N LYS A 82 -15.35 -13.07 -34.31
CA LYS A 82 -14.84 -13.76 -33.10
C LYS A 82 -13.34 -13.59 -32.93
N GLN A 83 -12.56 -13.77 -33.99
CA GLN A 83 -11.12 -13.58 -33.94
C GLN A 83 -10.75 -12.14 -33.59
N LYS A 84 -11.42 -11.15 -34.19
CA LYS A 84 -11.20 -9.73 -33.86
C LYS A 84 -11.48 -9.44 -32.39
N ILE A 85 -12.58 -9.95 -31.83
CA ILE A 85 -12.92 -9.79 -30.41
C ILE A 85 -11.82 -10.38 -29.52
N VAL A 86 -11.37 -11.60 -29.80
CA VAL A 86 -10.32 -12.26 -29.01
C VAL A 86 -9.01 -11.47 -29.08
N ILE A 87 -8.61 -11.01 -30.27
CA ILE A 87 -7.40 -10.22 -30.46
C ILE A 87 -7.47 -8.91 -29.67
N GLU A 88 -8.58 -8.18 -29.76
CA GLU A 88 -8.76 -6.90 -29.06
C GLU A 88 -8.79 -7.09 -27.53
N TRP A 89 -9.39 -8.18 -27.03
CA TRP A 89 -9.29 -8.55 -25.62
C TRP A 89 -7.86 -8.84 -25.18
N ILE A 90 -7.09 -9.58 -25.99
CA ILE A 90 -5.68 -9.86 -25.72
C ILE A 90 -4.87 -8.55 -25.69
N ILE A 91 -5.10 -7.65 -26.66
CA ILE A 91 -4.45 -6.34 -26.73
C ILE A 91 -4.79 -5.50 -25.49
N TYR A 92 -6.08 -5.42 -25.12
CA TYR A 92 -6.54 -4.70 -23.93
C TYR A 92 -5.86 -5.23 -22.66
N VAL A 93 -5.88 -6.55 -22.44
CA VAL A 93 -5.27 -7.18 -21.26
C VAL A 93 -3.76 -6.98 -21.26
N ALA A 94 -3.08 -7.15 -22.39
CA ALA A 94 -1.64 -7.00 -22.50
C ALA A 94 -1.19 -5.55 -22.25
N LEU A 95 -1.87 -4.57 -22.85
CA LEU A 95 -1.56 -3.15 -22.66
C LEU A 95 -1.77 -2.70 -21.22
N ASN A 96 -2.93 -3.01 -20.62
CA ASN A 96 -3.21 -2.63 -19.23
C ASN A 96 -2.25 -3.35 -18.27
N THR A 97 -1.95 -4.62 -18.52
CA THR A 97 -0.99 -5.37 -17.70
C THR A 97 0.40 -4.78 -17.80
N MET A 98 0.88 -4.47 -19.01
CA MET A 98 2.21 -3.88 -19.22
C MET A 98 2.30 -2.48 -18.63
N PHE A 99 1.26 -1.66 -18.78
CA PHE A 99 1.21 -0.32 -18.21
C PHE A 99 1.15 -0.34 -16.69
N PHE A 100 0.33 -1.22 -16.09
CA PHE A 100 0.26 -1.39 -14.64
C PHE A 100 1.59 -1.89 -14.07
N LEU A 101 2.18 -2.91 -14.68
CA LEU A 101 3.48 -3.45 -14.28
C LEU A 101 4.60 -2.41 -14.41
N ALA A 102 4.75 -1.77 -15.56
CA ALA A 102 5.83 -0.82 -15.79
C ALA A 102 5.60 0.49 -15.03
N GLY A 103 4.39 1.03 -15.08
CA GLY A 103 4.03 2.32 -14.49
C GLY A 103 4.10 2.31 -12.98
N VAL A 104 3.47 1.34 -12.31
CA VAL A 104 3.44 1.31 -10.83
C VAL A 104 4.82 0.94 -10.27
N VAL A 105 5.55 0.01 -10.89
CA VAL A 105 6.91 -0.35 -10.47
C VAL A 105 7.85 0.83 -10.61
N ILE A 106 7.87 1.47 -11.78
CA ILE A 106 8.89 2.47 -12.08
C ILE A 106 8.54 3.80 -11.44
N PHE A 107 7.27 4.21 -11.35
CA PHE A 107 6.95 5.52 -10.79
C PHE A 107 6.65 5.49 -9.29
N CYS A 108 5.87 4.54 -8.78
CA CYS A 108 5.55 4.53 -7.35
C CYS A 108 6.76 4.15 -6.49
N LEU A 109 7.52 3.12 -6.88
CA LEU A 109 8.70 2.72 -6.10
C LEU A 109 9.79 3.79 -6.13
N PHE A 110 9.99 4.40 -7.30
CA PHE A 110 11.03 5.40 -7.48
C PHE A 110 10.67 6.72 -6.79
N SER A 111 9.38 7.11 -6.82
CA SER A 111 8.88 8.25 -6.06
C SER A 111 9.00 8.03 -4.55
N VAL A 112 8.55 6.89 -4.02
CA VAL A 112 8.65 6.58 -2.58
C VAL A 112 10.11 6.55 -2.12
N ALA A 113 11.00 5.93 -2.91
CA ALA A 113 12.43 5.88 -2.59
C ALA A 113 13.10 7.27 -2.66
N ALA A 114 12.78 8.08 -3.67
CA ALA A 114 13.31 9.44 -3.82
C ALA A 114 12.85 10.35 -2.67
N ILE A 115 11.58 10.26 -2.27
CA ILE A 115 11.03 11.01 -1.14
C ILE A 115 11.69 10.57 0.17
N ALA A 116 11.77 9.27 0.44
CA ALA A 116 12.39 8.73 1.66
C ALA A 116 13.87 9.15 1.80
N TYR A 117 14.63 9.09 0.70
CA TYR A 117 16.02 9.54 0.68
C TYR A 117 16.13 11.05 0.91
N THR A 118 15.27 11.85 0.27
CA THR A 118 15.26 13.30 0.43
C THR A 118 14.93 13.71 1.86
N VAL A 119 13.95 13.06 2.50
CA VAL A 119 13.62 13.25 3.92
C VAL A 119 14.81 12.84 4.81
N GLY A 120 15.44 11.70 4.55
CA GLY A 120 16.64 11.29 5.28
C GLY A 120 17.79 12.30 5.17
N CYS A 121 18.00 12.88 3.99
CA CYS A 121 19.04 13.89 3.78
C CYS A 121 18.71 15.22 4.45
N ILE A 122 17.43 15.62 4.51
CA ILE A 122 16.97 16.76 5.31
C ILE A 122 17.26 16.51 6.80
N TYR A 123 16.99 15.31 7.30
CA TYR A 123 17.25 14.95 8.69
C TYR A 123 18.74 14.96 9.06
N ILE A 124 19.61 14.54 8.14
CA ILE A 124 21.07 14.51 8.35
C ILE A 124 21.73 15.83 7.94
N SER A 125 20.95 16.81 7.43
CA SER A 125 21.44 18.10 6.91
C SER A 125 22.53 17.94 5.84
N ILE A 126 22.44 16.88 5.04
CA ILE A 126 23.37 16.63 3.92
C ILE A 126 22.80 17.29 2.67
N ASP A 127 23.60 18.11 2.01
CA ASP A 127 23.27 18.65 0.69
C ASP A 127 23.42 17.56 -0.38
N THR A 128 22.29 17.05 -0.85
CA THR A 128 22.25 16.01 -1.88
C THR A 128 21.65 16.54 -3.17
N THR A 129 22.30 16.22 -4.29
CA THR A 129 21.80 16.53 -5.64
C THR A 129 20.92 15.40 -6.17
N PHE A 130 19.88 15.71 -6.97
CA PHE A 130 18.95 14.74 -7.60
C PHE A 130 19.66 13.56 -8.28
N LYS A 131 20.81 13.81 -8.92
CA LYS A 131 21.63 12.78 -9.59
C LYS A 131 22.20 11.73 -8.63
N GLN A 132 22.53 12.11 -7.40
CA GLN A 132 23.01 11.18 -6.37
C GLN A 132 21.86 10.33 -5.80
N VAL A 133 20.68 10.94 -5.62
CA VAL A 133 19.43 10.25 -5.23
C VAL A 133 19.10 9.16 -6.25
N MET A 134 19.03 9.51 -7.53
CA MET A 134 18.74 8.54 -8.62
C MET A 134 19.75 7.39 -8.63
N ARG A 135 21.06 7.67 -8.50
CA ARG A 135 22.12 6.65 -8.57
C ARG A 135 22.09 5.69 -7.37
N PHE A 136 21.75 6.19 -6.18
CA PHE A 136 21.60 5.37 -4.99
C PHE A 136 20.36 4.47 -5.05
N VAL A 137 19.22 5.04 -5.48
CA VAL A 137 17.95 4.33 -5.63
C VAL A 137 18.06 3.20 -6.66
N VAL A 138 18.69 3.45 -7.81
CA VAL A 138 18.86 2.47 -8.89
C VAL A 138 19.82 1.33 -8.53
N SER A 139 20.87 1.58 -7.74
CA SER A 139 21.96 0.60 -7.57
C SER A 139 21.78 -0.42 -6.43
N ARG A 140 20.95 -0.14 -5.40
CA ARG A 140 20.98 -0.97 -4.17
C ARG A 140 19.62 -1.45 -3.65
N ALA A 141 18.56 -0.65 -3.81
CA ALA A 141 17.24 -0.96 -3.24
C ALA A 141 16.21 -1.41 -4.29
N TRP A 142 16.37 -1.00 -5.55
CA TRP A 142 15.37 -1.24 -6.59
C TRP A 142 15.09 -2.72 -6.84
N THR A 143 16.11 -3.56 -6.99
CA THR A 143 15.94 -4.99 -7.29
C THR A 143 15.10 -5.71 -6.22
N ARG A 144 15.29 -5.37 -4.94
CA ARG A 144 14.57 -6.03 -3.83
C ARG A 144 13.10 -5.65 -3.82
N VAL A 145 12.82 -4.36 -4.05
CA VAL A 145 11.45 -3.84 -4.08
C VAL A 145 10.70 -4.31 -5.33
N VAL A 146 11.39 -4.42 -6.47
CA VAL A 146 10.87 -5.05 -7.70
C VAL A 146 10.52 -6.51 -7.47
N ILE A 147 11.33 -7.28 -6.72
CA ILE A 147 11.02 -8.68 -6.39
C ILE A 147 9.76 -8.78 -5.51
N THR A 148 9.62 -7.93 -4.49
CA THR A 148 8.38 -7.87 -3.67
C THR A 148 7.17 -7.50 -4.53
N PHE A 149 7.34 -6.57 -5.46
CA PHE A 149 6.30 -6.17 -6.41
C PHE A 149 5.87 -7.32 -7.31
N LEU A 150 6.82 -8.08 -7.86
CA LEU A 150 6.52 -9.19 -8.76
C LEU A 150 5.66 -10.25 -8.05
N TRP A 151 6.00 -10.57 -6.80
CA TRP A 151 5.20 -11.50 -5.99
C TRP A 151 3.79 -10.97 -5.70
N TYR A 152 3.67 -9.69 -5.37
CA TYR A 152 2.37 -9.05 -5.22
C TYR A 152 1.54 -9.12 -6.50
N PHE A 153 2.14 -8.85 -7.65
CA PHE A 153 1.47 -8.91 -8.94
C PHE A 153 0.94 -10.31 -9.23
N VAL A 154 1.73 -11.36 -8.97
CA VAL A 154 1.27 -12.75 -9.13
C VAL A 154 0.08 -13.06 -8.21
N ILE A 155 0.15 -12.67 -6.94
CA ILE A 155 -0.95 -12.88 -5.97
C ILE A 155 -2.22 -12.14 -6.42
N LEU A 156 -2.08 -10.89 -6.84
CA LEU A 156 -3.19 -10.06 -7.29
C LEU A 156 -3.80 -10.61 -8.58
N ALA A 157 -2.98 -11.07 -9.53
CA ALA A 157 -3.44 -11.69 -10.77
C ALA A 157 -4.28 -12.95 -10.50
N ILE A 158 -3.80 -13.85 -9.63
CA ILE A 158 -4.55 -15.04 -9.23
C ILE A 158 -5.88 -14.65 -8.56
N PHE A 159 -5.85 -13.67 -7.64
CA PHE A 159 -7.05 -13.19 -6.97
C PHE A 159 -8.07 -12.60 -7.94
N ASN A 160 -7.64 -11.80 -8.92
CA ASN A 160 -8.51 -11.22 -9.95
C ASN A 160 -9.08 -12.31 -10.87
N MET A 161 -8.26 -13.28 -11.31
CA MET A 161 -8.75 -14.39 -12.15
C MET A 161 -9.85 -15.19 -11.45
N VAL A 162 -9.65 -15.52 -10.17
CA VAL A 162 -10.65 -16.25 -9.38
C VAL A 162 -11.88 -15.39 -9.12
N GLY A 163 -11.70 -14.13 -8.71
CA GLY A 163 -12.79 -13.21 -8.41
C GLY A 163 -13.66 -12.92 -9.63
N VAL A 164 -13.06 -12.43 -10.73
CA VAL A 164 -13.77 -12.15 -11.98
C VAL A 164 -14.39 -13.41 -12.56
N GLY A 165 -13.67 -14.55 -12.52
CA GLY A 165 -14.22 -15.84 -12.96
C GLY A 165 -15.47 -16.23 -12.16
N SER A 166 -15.46 -16.05 -10.84
CA SER A 166 -16.62 -16.34 -9.98
C SER A 166 -17.81 -15.42 -10.28
N LEU A 167 -17.58 -14.14 -10.56
CA LEU A 167 -18.63 -13.18 -10.93
C LEU A 167 -19.26 -13.54 -12.29
N ILE A 168 -18.44 -13.89 -13.28
CA ILE A 168 -18.94 -14.32 -14.60
C ILE A 168 -19.81 -15.57 -14.47
N ILE A 169 -19.35 -16.57 -13.72
CA ILE A 169 -20.12 -17.81 -13.49
C ILE A 169 -21.43 -17.50 -12.76
N GLY A 170 -21.39 -16.65 -11.72
CA GLY A 170 -22.58 -16.19 -11.00
C GLY A 170 -23.60 -15.53 -11.94
N LEU A 171 -23.14 -14.62 -12.79
CA LEU A 171 -23.98 -13.94 -13.79
C LEU A 171 -24.64 -14.92 -14.78
N LEU A 172 -23.89 -15.94 -15.25
CA LEU A 172 -24.41 -16.97 -16.16
C LEU A 172 -25.50 -17.84 -15.51
N ILE A 173 -25.36 -18.16 -14.22
CA ILE A 173 -26.36 -18.93 -13.49
C ILE A 173 -27.66 -18.12 -13.32
N ILE A 174 -27.55 -16.82 -13.05
CA ILE A 174 -28.70 -15.91 -12.89
C ILE A 174 -29.48 -15.77 -14.21
N THR A 175 -28.78 -15.60 -15.34
CA THR A 175 -29.43 -15.39 -16.64
C THR A 175 -30.09 -16.65 -17.19
N THR A 176 -29.60 -17.83 -16.82
CA THR A 176 -30.16 -19.13 -17.27
C THR A 176 -31.32 -19.62 -16.40
N ASN A 177 -31.43 -19.20 -15.13
CA ASN A 177 -32.42 -19.70 -14.18
C ASN A 177 -33.30 -18.58 -13.60
N TYR A 178 -34.41 -18.28 -14.28
CA TYR A 178 -35.36 -17.23 -13.87
C TYR A 178 -35.94 -17.42 -12.46
N GLN A 179 -36.07 -18.66 -11.98
CA GLN A 179 -36.58 -18.97 -10.64
C GLN A 179 -35.62 -18.51 -9.52
N LEU A 180 -34.33 -18.36 -9.82
CA LEU A 180 -33.29 -18.01 -8.86
C LEU A 180 -32.87 -16.53 -8.96
N TYR A 181 -33.54 -15.72 -9.78
CA TYR A 181 -33.12 -14.35 -10.11
C TYR A 181 -32.88 -13.47 -8.87
N PHE A 182 -33.87 -13.39 -7.96
CA PHE A 182 -33.76 -12.56 -6.74
C PHE A 182 -32.67 -13.06 -5.78
N VAL A 183 -32.54 -14.37 -5.60
CA VAL A 183 -31.53 -14.98 -4.73
C VAL A 183 -30.13 -14.79 -5.33
N GLY A 184 -30.00 -15.03 -6.63
CA GLY A 184 -28.74 -14.93 -7.35
C GLY A 184 -28.18 -13.51 -7.35
N ILE A 185 -29.00 -12.48 -7.57
CA ILE A 185 -28.55 -11.08 -7.47
C ILE A 185 -28.06 -10.75 -6.06
N THR A 186 -28.75 -11.25 -5.04
CA THR A 186 -28.35 -11.03 -3.64
C THR A 186 -26.99 -11.66 -3.35
N VAL A 187 -26.76 -12.90 -3.80
CA VAL A 187 -25.48 -13.60 -3.66
C VAL A 187 -24.38 -12.90 -4.45
N GLU A 188 -24.67 -12.48 -5.68
CA GLU A 188 -23.71 -11.77 -6.54
C GLU A 188 -23.27 -10.44 -5.91
N ALA A 189 -24.20 -9.67 -5.35
CA ALA A 189 -23.89 -8.44 -4.63
C ALA A 189 -22.95 -8.69 -3.44
N ILE A 190 -23.18 -9.77 -2.67
CA ILE A 190 -22.29 -10.16 -1.56
C ILE A 190 -20.90 -10.55 -2.08
N LEU A 191 -20.83 -11.29 -3.18
CA LEU A 191 -19.56 -11.66 -3.82
C LEU A 191 -18.77 -10.44 -4.30
N ILE A 192 -19.44 -9.44 -4.88
CA ILE A 192 -18.81 -8.17 -5.28
C ILE A 192 -18.22 -7.46 -4.06
N ILE A 193 -18.98 -7.37 -2.96
CA ILE A 193 -18.49 -6.73 -1.73
C ILE A 193 -17.27 -7.47 -1.19
N LEU A 194 -17.31 -8.81 -1.14
CA LEU A 194 -16.18 -9.62 -0.71
C LEU A 194 -14.97 -9.45 -1.63
N TYR A 195 -15.17 -9.43 -2.94
CA TYR A 195 -14.13 -9.21 -3.93
C TYR A 195 -13.44 -7.86 -3.74
N VAL A 196 -14.23 -6.78 -3.64
CA VAL A 196 -13.71 -5.41 -3.40
C VAL A 196 -12.96 -5.37 -2.05
N SER A 197 -13.52 -5.97 -1.00
CA SER A 197 -12.86 -6.02 0.31
C SER A 197 -11.52 -6.76 0.27
N GLY A 198 -11.44 -7.84 -0.51
CA GLY A 198 -10.22 -8.61 -0.72
C GLY A 198 -9.15 -7.82 -1.47
N ILE A 199 -9.53 -7.08 -2.51
CA ILE A 199 -8.62 -6.15 -3.23
C ILE A 199 -8.04 -5.12 -2.28
N VAL A 200 -8.89 -4.48 -1.47
CA VAL A 200 -8.46 -3.47 -0.49
C VAL A 200 -7.49 -4.09 0.52
N TYR A 201 -7.82 -5.26 1.06
CA TYR A 201 -6.96 -5.98 2.03
C TYR A 201 -5.58 -6.31 1.44
N ILE A 202 -5.55 -6.88 0.23
CA ILE A 202 -4.32 -7.21 -0.48
C ILE A 202 -3.49 -5.95 -0.75
N SER A 203 -4.13 -4.84 -1.13
CA SER A 203 -3.48 -3.55 -1.35
C SER A 203 -2.85 -2.98 -0.07
N MET A 204 -3.53 -3.09 1.08
CA MET A 204 -2.97 -2.64 2.37
C MET A 204 -1.72 -3.44 2.78
N ILE A 205 -1.76 -4.76 2.62
CA ILE A 205 -0.61 -5.66 2.84
C ILE A 205 0.56 -5.23 1.96
N TRP A 206 0.28 -4.89 0.72
CA TRP A 206 1.27 -4.46 -0.27
C TRP A 206 1.93 -3.14 0.07
N HIS A 207 1.16 -2.09 0.36
CA HIS A 207 1.71 -0.78 0.71
C HIS A 207 2.63 -0.89 1.94
N THR A 208 2.24 -1.73 2.90
CA THR A 208 3.03 -2.00 4.10
C THR A 208 4.27 -2.86 3.81
N ALA A 209 4.15 -3.89 2.96
CA ALA A 209 5.31 -4.71 2.56
C ALA A 209 6.33 -3.89 1.77
N SER A 210 5.88 -2.94 0.95
CA SER A 210 6.74 -2.04 0.18
C SER A 210 7.55 -1.12 1.08
N SER A 211 6.92 -0.53 2.11
CA SER A 211 7.66 0.30 3.07
C SER A 211 8.66 -0.54 3.88
N ILE A 212 8.30 -1.76 4.28
CA ILE A 212 9.22 -2.69 4.96
C ILE A 212 10.40 -3.07 4.05
N ALA A 213 10.16 -3.42 2.78
CA ALA A 213 11.23 -3.79 1.85
C ALA A 213 12.19 -2.62 1.54
N VAL A 214 11.70 -1.38 1.61
CA VAL A 214 12.52 -0.17 1.45
C VAL A 214 13.34 0.13 2.73
N LEU A 215 12.74 -0.03 3.90
CA LEU A 215 13.35 0.35 5.19
C LEU A 215 14.22 -0.75 5.80
N GLU A 216 13.83 -2.02 5.63
CA GLU A 216 14.45 -3.17 6.28
C GLU A 216 15.17 -4.04 5.25
N ASN A 217 16.51 -3.96 5.25
CA ASN A 217 17.36 -4.72 4.31
C ASN A 217 17.19 -6.25 4.38
N LYS A 218 16.58 -6.78 5.44
CA LYS A 218 16.46 -8.22 5.72
C LYS A 218 15.21 -8.86 5.08
N TYR A 219 14.15 -8.09 4.84
CA TYR A 219 12.86 -8.63 4.39
C TYR A 219 12.54 -8.13 2.98
N TYR A 220 12.48 -9.03 2.00
CA TYR A 220 12.13 -8.74 0.61
C TYR A 220 11.31 -9.90 0.03
N GLY A 221 10.60 -9.66 -1.08
CA GLY A 221 9.76 -10.69 -1.72
C GLY A 221 8.62 -11.14 -0.81
N LEU A 222 8.38 -12.46 -0.79
CA LEU A 222 7.37 -13.08 0.08
C LEU A 222 7.61 -12.82 1.57
N ASN A 223 8.87 -12.72 2.01
CA ASN A 223 9.19 -12.47 3.43
C ASN A 223 8.69 -11.08 3.89
N ALA A 224 8.70 -10.09 3.00
CA ALA A 224 8.15 -8.76 3.30
C ALA A 224 6.60 -8.77 3.36
N LEU A 225 5.95 -9.55 2.50
CA LEU A 225 4.50 -9.74 2.51
C LEU A 225 4.01 -10.51 3.75
N GLU A 226 4.75 -11.53 4.17
CA GLU A 226 4.46 -12.25 5.40
C GLU A 226 4.64 -11.33 6.61
N ARG A 227 5.72 -10.55 6.63
CA ARG A 227 5.96 -9.57 7.69
C ARG A 227 4.85 -8.53 7.76
N SER A 228 4.40 -7.96 6.64
CA SER A 228 3.30 -6.99 6.65
C SER A 228 1.99 -7.62 7.13
N ARG A 229 1.69 -8.87 6.75
CA ARG A 229 0.53 -9.61 7.24
C ARG A 229 0.59 -9.84 8.76
N THR A 230 1.75 -10.19 9.31
CA THR A 230 1.93 -10.34 10.77
C THR A 230 1.76 -9.02 11.52
N LEU A 231 2.18 -7.89 10.94
CA LEU A 231 1.98 -6.57 11.53
C LEU A 231 0.51 -6.14 11.49
N MET A 232 -0.19 -6.38 10.38
CA MET A 232 -1.62 -6.06 10.23
C MET A 232 -2.52 -6.92 11.12
N LYS A 233 -2.15 -8.18 11.39
CA LYS A 233 -2.87 -9.04 12.35
C LYS A 233 -2.70 -8.60 13.80
N GLY A 234 -1.77 -7.69 14.07
CA GLY A 234 -1.38 -7.27 15.42
C GLY A 234 -0.55 -8.34 16.12
N LYS A 235 0.44 -7.90 16.91
CA LYS A 235 1.07 -8.77 17.90
C LYS A 235 0.13 -8.86 19.12
N PRO A 236 -0.46 -10.02 19.47
CA PRO A 236 -1.15 -10.16 20.76
C PRO A 236 -0.19 -9.87 21.93
N GLU A 237 1.10 -10.15 21.73
CA GLU A 237 2.16 -9.93 22.71
C GLU A 237 2.45 -8.45 23.01
N SER A 238 2.30 -7.54 22.03
CA SER A 238 2.58 -6.10 22.27
C SER A 238 1.48 -5.44 23.07
N HIS A 239 0.24 -5.91 22.96
CA HIS A 239 -0.84 -5.45 23.83
C HIS A 239 -0.62 -5.93 25.28
N LEU A 240 -0.22 -7.19 25.46
CA LEU A 240 0.07 -7.72 26.79
C LEU A 240 1.32 -7.08 27.42
N THR A 241 2.41 -6.91 26.66
CA THR A 241 3.62 -6.25 27.18
C THR A 241 3.43 -4.75 27.39
N PHE A 242 2.62 -4.06 26.57
CA PHE A 242 2.25 -2.67 26.83
C PHE A 242 1.35 -2.56 28.07
N LEU A 243 0.38 -3.46 28.25
CA LEU A 243 -0.48 -3.49 29.44
C LEU A 243 0.30 -3.87 30.70
N ILE A 244 1.20 -4.85 30.65
CA ILE A 244 2.08 -5.26 31.77
C ILE A 244 3.06 -4.13 32.11
N ARG A 245 3.67 -3.48 31.11
CA ARG A 245 4.58 -2.35 31.33
C ARG A 245 3.83 -1.14 31.89
N ARG A 246 2.60 -0.89 31.46
CA ARG A 246 1.73 0.16 32.02
C ARG A 246 1.29 -0.17 33.45
N ASN A 247 0.94 -1.42 33.75
CA ASN A 247 0.53 -1.84 35.10
C ASN A 247 1.69 -1.80 36.10
N ASN A 248 2.90 -2.20 35.68
CA ASN A 248 4.11 -2.10 36.51
C ASN A 248 4.53 -0.64 36.78
N LEU A 249 4.28 0.29 35.84
CA LEU A 249 4.53 1.72 36.05
C LEU A 249 3.58 2.34 37.08
N TRP A 250 2.29 1.94 37.07
CA TRP A 250 1.32 2.36 38.09
C TRP A 250 1.57 1.71 39.47
N SER A 251 2.06 0.47 39.50
CA SER A 251 2.47 -0.20 40.75
C SER A 251 3.69 0.46 41.39
N ASN A 252 4.72 0.79 40.60
CA ASN A 252 5.93 1.43 41.13
C ASN A 252 5.72 2.89 41.53
N SER A 253 4.82 3.64 40.90
CA SER A 253 4.49 5.00 41.34
C SER A 253 3.74 5.03 42.67
N ASN A 254 2.96 3.99 42.98
CA ASN A 254 2.24 3.88 44.26
C ASN A 254 3.15 3.42 45.41
N PHE A 255 4.19 2.64 45.15
CA PHE A 255 5.20 2.28 46.15
C PHE A 255 6.14 3.45 46.49
N ALA A 256 6.58 4.22 45.49
CA ALA A 256 7.44 5.39 45.72
C ALA A 256 6.72 6.54 46.47
N ALA A 257 5.38 6.61 46.40
CA ALA A 257 4.57 7.58 47.13
C ALA A 257 4.32 7.19 48.61
N LEU A 258 4.56 5.93 49.00
CA LEU A 258 4.38 5.44 50.37
C LEU A 258 5.69 5.44 51.19
N GLU A 259 6.86 5.51 50.55
CA GLU A 259 8.16 5.60 51.23
C GLU A 259 8.65 7.04 51.47
N GLY A 260 7.95 8.05 50.95
CA GLY A 260 8.38 9.45 50.98
C GLY A 260 7.46 10.38 51.76
N SER A 261 7.33 10.23 53.09
CA SER A 261 6.90 11.32 54.00
C SER A 261 7.15 11.00 55.50
N PRO A 262 7.34 12.02 56.36
CA PRO A 262 8.41 12.05 57.36
C PRO A 262 7.92 11.87 58.80
N LEU A 263 8.49 10.92 59.54
CA LEU A 263 8.31 10.83 61.00
C LEU A 263 9.62 10.43 61.69
N SER A 264 10.42 11.44 62.06
CA SER A 264 11.17 11.48 63.34
C SER A 264 12.03 12.76 63.43
N ILE A 265 11.35 13.91 63.54
CA ILE A 265 11.85 15.00 64.38
C ILE A 265 11.29 14.72 65.77
N ILE A 266 12.17 14.55 66.77
CA ILE A 266 12.04 14.95 68.20
C ILE A 266 13.02 14.11 69.04
N LYS A 267 14.22 14.65 69.31
CA LYS A 267 14.72 14.95 70.68
C LYS A 267 16.19 15.38 70.63
N ARG A 268 16.42 16.67 70.93
CA ARG A 268 17.65 17.13 71.59
C ARG A 268 17.51 16.82 73.10
N PRO A 269 18.61 16.53 73.81
CA PRO A 269 18.99 17.41 74.91
C PRO A 269 20.51 17.73 74.93
N PRO A 270 20.94 18.66 75.81
CA PRO A 270 22.17 19.45 75.66
C PRO A 270 23.34 19.01 76.57
N ASN A 271 24.52 19.53 76.25
CA ASN A 271 25.73 19.76 77.08
C ASN A 271 26.35 18.58 77.85
N GLU A 272 27.67 18.36 77.67
CA GLU A 272 28.72 18.60 78.68
C GLU A 272 30.09 18.07 78.21
N ALA A 273 31.12 18.86 78.51
CA ALA A 273 32.58 18.69 78.35
C ALA A 273 33.19 18.82 76.93
#